data_AF-A0A7W4Z5U7-F1
#
_entry.id   AF-A0A7W4Z5U7-F1
#
_cell.length_a   1.000
_cell.length_b   1.000
_cell.length_c   1.000
_cell.angle_alpha   90.00
_cell.angle_beta   90.00
_cell.angle_gamma   90.00
#
_symmetry.space_group_name_H-M   'P 1'
#
loop_
_entity.id
_entity.type
_entity.pdbx_description
1 polymer ?
#
loop_
_entity_poly.entity_id
_entity_poly.type
_entity_poly.pdbx_seq_one_letter_code
_entity_poly.pdbx_strand_id
1 'polypeptide(L)'
;MSLDGIALFRGDVKTALREATGGEPTLLVLLRHSGCPLCREHLVVTEGMLNEIPAGRCKVVGICQGEGGDALSLEQELELSFPVYANPDASLYRELSLPRGSWWQVTLGPMLRHPLKAVRRMSDVRRPGKDVRQLGGVVLLSSDLKVLYRYAQRDSGDLPGDDKVLAAINQFCN
;
A
#
# COMPACT_ATOMS: atom_id res chain seq x y z
N MET A 1 -12.49 3.44 16.47
CA MET A 1 -13.35 3.43 15.26
C MET A 1 -13.14 2.07 14.59
N SER A 2 -14.12 1.55 13.85
CA SER A 2 -14.03 0.20 13.28
C SER A 2 -13.57 0.25 11.82
N LEU A 3 -12.69 -0.68 11.44
CA LEU A 3 -12.21 -0.84 10.06
C LEU A 3 -13.33 -1.31 9.11
N ASP A 4 -14.43 -1.87 9.62
CA ASP A 4 -15.56 -2.39 8.83
C ASP A 4 -16.18 -1.37 7.87
N GLY A 5 -16.31 -0.11 8.31
CA GLY A 5 -17.03 0.94 7.60
C GLY A 5 -16.18 1.73 6.61
N ILE A 6 -14.91 1.38 6.45
CA ILE A 6 -14.00 2.12 5.58
C ILE A 6 -14.37 1.90 4.12
N ALA A 7 -14.64 3.00 3.42
CA ALA A 7 -14.94 2.98 1.99
C ALA A 7 -13.66 3.01 1.15
N LEU A 8 -13.61 2.10 0.19
CA LEU A 8 -12.58 1.95 -0.82
C LEU A 8 -13.19 2.11 -2.22
N PHE A 9 -12.38 2.56 -3.17
CA PHE A 9 -12.84 2.86 -4.53
C PHE A 9 -11.92 2.25 -5.58
N ARG A 10 -12.48 1.61 -6.61
CA ARG A 10 -11.75 1.05 -7.76
C ARG A 10 -12.54 1.34 -9.03
N GLY A 11 -12.00 2.19 -9.91
CA GLY A 11 -12.80 2.84 -10.94
C GLY A 11 -13.94 3.64 -10.31
N ASP A 12 -15.16 3.47 -10.82
CA ASP A 12 -16.38 4.08 -10.27
C ASP A 12 -17.05 3.24 -9.17
N VAL A 13 -16.47 2.08 -8.83
CA VAL A 13 -17.04 1.14 -7.86
C VAL A 13 -16.59 1.50 -6.45
N LYS A 14 -17.56 1.67 -5.55
CA LYS A 14 -17.35 1.82 -4.11
C LYS A 14 -17.53 0.46 -3.41
N THR A 15 -16.59 0.08 -2.57
CA THR A 15 -16.55 -1.20 -1.85
C THR A 15 -16.16 -0.96 -0.39
N ALA A 16 -16.77 -1.67 0.56
CA ALA A 16 -16.34 -1.61 1.95
C ALA A 16 -15.05 -2.42 2.16
N LEU A 17 -14.19 -2.02 3.10
CA LEU A 17 -12.94 -2.76 3.37
C LEU A 17 -13.21 -4.25 3.64
N ARG A 18 -14.24 -4.59 4.42
CA ARG A 18 -14.63 -5.98 4.69
C ARG A 18 -14.89 -6.77 3.40
N GLU A 19 -15.63 -6.17 2.46
CA GLU A 19 -15.93 -6.78 1.17
C GLU A 19 -14.67 -6.93 0.31
N ALA A 20 -13.81 -5.91 0.28
CA ALA A 20 -12.53 -5.97 -0.43
C ALA A 20 -11.62 -7.09 0.11
N THR A 21 -11.62 -7.33 1.43
CA THR A 21 -10.87 -8.44 2.05
C THR A 21 -11.54 -9.81 1.89
N GLY A 22 -12.85 -9.87 1.61
CA GLY A 22 -13.60 -11.13 1.51
C GLY A 22 -13.71 -11.92 2.83
N GLY A 23 -13.32 -11.33 3.97
CA GLY A 23 -13.21 -12.07 5.23
C GLY A 23 -11.99 -13.01 5.27
N GLU A 24 -10.99 -12.79 4.42
CA GLU A 24 -9.72 -13.52 4.42
C GLU A 24 -8.63 -12.72 5.12
N PRO A 25 -7.61 -13.37 5.73
CA PRO A 25 -6.39 -12.69 6.14
C PRO A 25 -5.80 -11.91 4.96
N THR A 26 -5.60 -10.60 5.13
CA THR A 26 -5.27 -9.69 4.03
C THR A 26 -4.05 -8.84 4.34
N LEU A 27 -3.05 -8.88 3.47
CA LEU A 27 -1.93 -7.96 3.43
C LEU A 27 -2.34 -6.69 2.67
N LEU A 28 -2.47 -5.59 3.41
CA LEU A 28 -2.66 -4.26 2.84
C LEU A 28 -1.31 -3.63 2.54
N VAL A 29 -1.11 -3.25 1.27
CA VAL A 29 0.03 -2.48 0.80
C VAL A 29 -0.38 -1.02 0.65
N LEU A 30 -0.07 -0.20 1.65
CA LEU A 30 -0.51 1.20 1.72
C LEU A 30 0.54 2.12 1.08
N LEU A 31 0.15 2.79 0.01
CA LEU A 31 0.98 3.68 -0.78
C LEU A 31 0.86 5.11 -0.27
N ARG A 32 1.91 5.91 -0.47
CA ARG A 32 1.86 7.34 -0.17
C ARG A 32 0.92 8.08 -1.10
N HIS A 33 1.00 7.81 -2.40
CA HIS A 33 0.09 8.31 -3.43
C HIS A 33 0.30 7.52 -4.73
N SER A 34 -0.68 7.53 -5.62
CA SER A 34 -0.65 6.83 -6.91
C SER A 34 0.55 7.24 -7.80
N GLY A 35 0.93 8.52 -7.78
CA GLY A 35 2.05 9.04 -8.58
C GLY A 35 3.46 8.86 -8.00
N CYS A 36 3.65 8.07 -6.93
CA CYS A 36 4.96 7.92 -6.29
C CYS A 36 5.75 6.76 -6.92
N PRO A 37 6.94 7.00 -7.50
CA PRO A 37 7.73 5.94 -8.12
C PRO A 37 8.14 4.83 -7.15
N LEU A 38 8.43 5.19 -5.90
CA LEU A 38 8.78 4.23 -4.84
C LEU A 38 7.60 3.33 -4.46
N CYS A 39 6.39 3.88 -4.51
CA CYS A 39 5.17 3.12 -4.26
C CYS A 39 4.87 2.16 -5.41
N ARG A 40 5.11 2.59 -6.67
CA ARG A 40 5.00 1.73 -7.86
C ARG A 40 6.00 0.58 -7.82
N GLU A 41 7.26 0.85 -7.50
CA GLU A 41 8.27 -0.20 -7.29
C GLU A 41 7.85 -1.17 -6.18
N HIS A 42 7.30 -0.67 -5.07
CA HIS A 42 6.85 -1.54 -3.98
C HIS A 42 5.70 -2.46 -4.41
N LEU A 43 4.75 -2.00 -5.23
CA LEU A 43 3.71 -2.87 -5.78
C LEU A 43 4.28 -3.97 -6.66
N VAL A 44 5.27 -3.65 -7.52
CA VAL A 44 5.93 -4.63 -8.40
C VAL A 44 6.75 -5.65 -7.60
N VAL A 45 7.44 -5.22 -6.53
CA VAL A 45 8.13 -6.13 -5.61
C VAL A 45 7.11 -7.06 -4.94
N THR A 46 6.00 -6.50 -4.46
CA THR A 46 4.91 -7.30 -3.87
C THR A 46 4.35 -8.32 -4.85
N GLU A 47 4.12 -7.94 -6.10
CA GLU A 47 3.70 -8.84 -7.18
C GLU A 47 4.68 -10.01 -7.34
N GLY A 48 5.99 -9.72 -7.37
CA GLY A 48 7.03 -10.73 -7.53
C GLY A 48 7.08 -11.78 -6.40
N MET A 49 6.73 -11.39 -5.18
CA MET A 49 6.72 -12.31 -4.02
C MET A 49 5.41 -13.08 -3.84
N LEU A 50 4.36 -12.83 -4.63
CA LEU A 50 3.07 -13.52 -4.46
C LEU A 50 3.19 -15.04 -4.56
N ASN A 51 4.10 -15.55 -5.40
CA ASN A 51 4.34 -16.98 -5.57
C ASN A 51 4.93 -17.65 -4.30
N GLU A 52 5.46 -16.86 -3.37
CA GLU A 52 5.97 -17.34 -2.09
C GLU A 52 4.88 -17.39 -1.01
N ILE A 53 3.70 -16.79 -1.26
CA ILE A 53 2.53 -16.86 -0.40
C ILE A 53 1.68 -18.05 -0.87
N PRO A 54 1.51 -19.11 -0.06
CA PRO A 54 0.66 -20.24 -0.45
C PRO A 54 -0.76 -19.81 -0.79
N ALA A 55 -1.31 -20.41 -1.84
CA ALA A 55 -2.66 -20.10 -2.31
C ALA A 55 -3.69 -20.22 -1.17
N GLY A 56 -4.52 -19.17 -1.00
CA GLY A 56 -5.54 -19.09 0.04
C GLY A 56 -5.02 -18.76 1.44
N ARG A 57 -3.70 -18.64 1.66
CA ARG A 57 -3.16 -18.25 2.97
C ARG A 57 -3.37 -16.77 3.27
N CYS A 58 -3.12 -15.91 2.29
CA CYS A 58 -3.26 -14.48 2.47
C CYS A 58 -3.62 -13.79 1.17
N LYS A 59 -4.63 -12.93 1.21
CA LYS A 59 -4.97 -12.03 0.12
C LYS A 59 -4.05 -10.82 0.14
N VAL A 60 -3.69 -10.29 -1.02
CA VAL A 60 -2.96 -9.02 -1.13
C VAL A 60 -3.89 -7.96 -1.70
N VAL A 61 -3.84 -6.75 -1.14
CA VAL A 61 -4.61 -5.60 -1.63
C VAL A 61 -3.74 -4.34 -1.59
N GLY A 62 -3.63 -3.65 -2.71
CA GLY A 62 -3.00 -2.34 -2.78
C GLY A 62 -3.98 -1.24 -2.34
N ILE A 63 -3.51 -0.28 -1.55
CA ILE A 63 -4.28 0.90 -1.13
C ILE A 63 -3.50 2.15 -1.51
N CYS A 64 -4.08 3.04 -2.30
CA CYS A 64 -3.50 4.34 -2.60
C CYS A 64 -4.37 5.48 -2.05
N GLN A 65 -3.74 6.65 -1.87
CA GLN A 65 -4.49 7.90 -1.81
C GLN A 65 -4.67 8.43 -3.22
N GLY A 66 -5.89 8.87 -3.54
CA GLY A 66 -6.29 9.28 -4.87
C GLY A 66 -7.76 8.97 -5.09
N GLU A 67 -8.19 8.98 -6.33
CA GLU A 67 -9.54 8.58 -6.73
C GLU A 67 -9.53 7.14 -7.27
N GLY A 68 -10.69 6.49 -7.34
CA GLY A 68 -10.79 5.09 -7.79
C GLY A 68 -10.25 4.85 -9.20
N GLY A 69 -10.37 5.84 -10.09
CA GLY A 69 -9.78 5.79 -11.43
C GLY A 69 -8.25 5.72 -11.43
N ASP A 70 -7.59 6.41 -10.50
CA ASP A 70 -6.13 6.35 -10.37
C ASP A 70 -5.66 4.98 -9.88
N ALA A 71 -6.41 4.38 -8.94
CA ALA A 71 -6.13 3.05 -8.42
C ALA A 71 -6.27 1.97 -9.50
N LEU A 72 -7.35 2.03 -10.27
CA LEU A 72 -7.57 1.09 -11.38
C LEU A 72 -6.52 1.25 -12.48
N SER A 73 -6.17 2.49 -12.84
CA SER A 73 -5.11 2.75 -13.82
C SER A 73 -3.77 2.21 -13.33
N LEU A 74 -3.44 2.40 -12.04
CA LEU A 74 -2.21 1.90 -11.44
C LEU A 74 -2.13 0.37 -11.45
N GLU A 75 -3.24 -0.30 -11.15
CA GLU A 75 -3.35 -1.76 -11.23
C GLU A 75 -3.10 -2.27 -12.66
N GLN A 76 -3.75 -1.66 -13.64
CA GLN A 76 -3.64 -2.06 -15.05
C GLN A 76 -2.27 -1.76 -15.64
N GLU A 77 -1.71 -0.58 -15.37
CA GLU A 77 -0.39 -0.16 -15.87
C GLU A 77 0.75 -1.05 -15.36
N LEU A 78 0.61 -1.61 -14.16
CA LEU A 78 1.61 -2.47 -13.53
C LEU A 78 1.31 -3.96 -13.69
N GLU A 79 0.23 -4.31 -14.39
CA GLU A 79 -0.20 -5.68 -14.66
C GLU A 79 -0.31 -6.54 -13.37
N LEU A 80 -0.79 -5.94 -12.28
CA LEU A 80 -0.83 -6.60 -10.97
C LEU A 80 -1.90 -7.70 -10.92
N SER A 81 -1.59 -8.83 -10.31
CA SER A 81 -2.55 -9.92 -10.11
C SER A 81 -3.46 -9.72 -8.90
N PHE A 82 -3.28 -8.62 -8.16
CA PHE A 82 -4.08 -8.25 -6.99
C PHE A 82 -4.73 -6.87 -7.17
N PRO A 83 -5.89 -6.63 -6.56
CA PRO A 83 -6.62 -5.38 -6.77
C PRO A 83 -5.94 -4.22 -6.03
N VAL A 84 -6.01 -3.04 -6.65
CA VAL A 84 -5.65 -1.77 -6.03
C VAL A 84 -6.90 -0.91 -5.84
N TYR A 85 -7.07 -0.39 -4.62
CA TYR A 85 -8.15 0.53 -4.28
C TYR A 85 -7.62 1.89 -3.84
N ALA A 86 -8.39 2.93 -4.09
CA ALA A 86 -8.22 4.24 -3.52
C ALA A 86 -8.97 4.36 -2.19
N ASN A 87 -8.37 5.09 -1.24
CA ASN A 87 -9.04 5.60 -0.05
C ASN A 87 -8.92 7.15 -0.03
N PRO A 88 -9.80 7.87 -0.76
CA PRO A 88 -9.64 9.30 -1.04
C PRO A 88 -9.64 10.20 0.19
N ASP A 89 -10.35 9.79 1.25
CA ASP A 89 -10.47 10.53 2.50
C ASP A 89 -9.36 10.19 3.51
N ALA A 90 -8.45 9.28 3.15
CA ALA A 90 -7.38 8.75 4.01
C ALA A 90 -7.87 8.24 5.39
N SER A 91 -9.14 7.83 5.49
CA SER A 91 -9.71 7.28 6.73
C SER A 91 -8.99 6.00 7.16
N LEU A 92 -8.66 5.12 6.22
CA LEU A 92 -7.92 3.88 6.50
C LEU A 92 -6.55 4.16 7.12
N TYR A 93 -5.83 5.16 6.58
CA TYR A 93 -4.52 5.55 7.07
C TYR A 93 -4.59 6.07 8.51
N ARG A 94 -5.65 6.84 8.84
CA ARG A 94 -5.88 7.32 10.21
C ARG A 94 -6.21 6.19 11.17
N GLU A 95 -7.12 5.28 10.80
CA GLU A 95 -7.49 4.13 11.64
C GLU A 95 -6.29 3.21 11.89
N LEU A 96 -5.43 3.01 10.88
CA LEU A 96 -4.18 2.25 11.00
C LEU A 96 -3.05 3.04 11.66
N SER A 97 -3.33 4.27 12.11
CA SER A 97 -2.36 5.17 12.74
C SER A 97 -1.09 5.37 11.91
N LEU A 98 -1.18 5.41 10.58
CA LEU A 98 -0.03 5.61 9.70
C LEU A 98 0.44 7.07 9.77
N PRO A 99 1.75 7.31 9.94
CA PRO A 99 2.27 8.63 10.22
C PRO A 99 2.24 9.55 8.99
N ARG A 100 2.24 10.85 9.25
CA ARG A 100 2.62 11.86 8.26
C ARG A 100 4.10 12.20 8.44
N GLY A 101 4.84 12.24 7.35
CA GLY A 101 6.23 12.69 7.33
C GLY A 101 6.35 14.22 7.35
N SER A 102 7.52 14.69 7.75
CA SER A 102 8.00 16.03 7.43
C SER A 102 8.35 16.14 5.95
N TRP A 103 8.44 17.37 5.42
CA TRP A 103 8.89 17.61 4.03
C TRP A 103 10.22 16.94 3.72
N TRP A 104 11.16 16.93 4.67
CA TRP A 104 12.47 16.26 4.54
C TRP A 104 12.37 14.75 4.40
N GLN A 105 11.44 14.11 5.12
CA GLN A 105 11.21 12.67 5.05
C GLN A 105 10.55 12.25 3.74
N VAL A 106 9.86 13.17 3.04
CA VAL A 106 9.17 12.84 1.79
C VAL A 106 9.94 13.21 0.53
N THR A 107 10.82 14.22 0.57
CA THR A 107 11.60 14.69 -0.59
C THR A 107 13.08 14.27 -0.56
N LEU A 108 13.91 14.92 0.27
CA LEU A 108 15.36 14.82 0.17
C LEU A 108 15.97 13.57 0.83
N GLY A 109 15.42 13.10 1.95
CA GLY A 109 16.03 12.02 2.73
C GLY A 109 16.26 10.73 1.90
N PRO A 110 15.25 10.23 1.18
CA PRO A 110 15.39 9.00 0.40
C PRO A 110 16.14 9.18 -0.92
N MET A 111 16.06 10.37 -1.52
CA MET A 111 16.73 10.71 -2.77
C MET A 111 18.27 10.70 -2.61
N LEU A 112 18.75 11.11 -1.43
CA LEU A 112 20.19 11.08 -1.07
C LEU A 112 20.74 9.66 -0.87
N ARG A 113 19.92 8.68 -0.47
CA ARG A 113 20.38 7.30 -0.24
C ARG A 113 20.62 6.52 -1.53
N HIS A 114 19.87 6.83 -2.59
CA HIS A 114 19.96 6.13 -3.88
C HIS A 114 19.86 7.09 -5.08
N PRO A 115 20.88 7.93 -5.33
CA PRO A 115 20.82 9.00 -6.33
C PRO A 115 20.65 8.48 -7.77
N LEU A 116 21.30 7.37 -8.12
CA LEU A 116 21.16 6.74 -9.45
C LEU A 116 19.75 6.23 -9.72
N LYS A 117 19.11 5.61 -8.70
CA LYS A 117 17.71 5.18 -8.81
C LYS A 117 16.77 6.39 -8.82
N ALA A 118 17.10 7.47 -8.11
CA ALA A 118 16.29 8.69 -8.09
C ALA A 118 16.15 9.36 -9.47
N VAL A 119 17.22 9.39 -10.28
CA VAL A 119 17.16 9.94 -11.64
C VAL A 119 16.22 9.14 -12.53
N ARG A 120 16.29 7.80 -12.49
CA ARG A 120 15.37 6.92 -13.23
C ARG A 120 13.93 7.01 -12.71
N ARG A 121 13.74 7.30 -11.42
CA ARG A 121 12.43 7.46 -10.79
C ARG A 121 11.78 8.80 -11.12
N MET A 122 12.56 9.85 -11.40
CA MET A 122 12.05 11.18 -11.78
C MET A 122 11.24 11.16 -13.08
N SER A 123 11.55 10.26 -14.03
CA SER A 123 10.79 10.13 -15.27
C SER A 123 9.42 9.46 -15.11
N ASP A 124 9.16 8.81 -13.96
CA ASP A 124 7.88 8.16 -13.65
C ASP A 124 7.09 8.90 -12.53
N VAL A 125 7.51 10.11 -12.18
CA VAL A 125 6.73 10.95 -11.26
C VAL A 125 5.46 11.41 -11.96
N ARG A 126 4.32 10.99 -11.42
CA ARG A 126 3.01 11.44 -11.88
C ARG A 126 2.39 12.40 -10.88
N ARG A 127 1.24 12.98 -11.24
CA ARG A 127 0.53 13.92 -10.37
C ARG A 127 0.33 13.30 -8.98
N PRO A 128 0.82 13.93 -7.91
CA PRO A 128 0.63 13.41 -6.58
C PRO A 128 -0.85 13.49 -6.17
N GLY A 129 -1.25 12.57 -5.28
CA GLY A 129 -2.53 12.62 -4.61
C GLY A 129 -2.63 13.79 -3.62
N LYS A 130 -3.75 13.87 -2.89
CA LYS A 130 -4.12 15.03 -2.06
C LYS A 130 -3.11 15.31 -0.93
N ASP A 131 -2.69 14.30 -0.15
CA ASP A 131 -1.74 14.46 0.96
C ASP A 131 -0.39 13.80 0.65
N VAL A 132 0.52 14.56 0.06
CA VAL A 132 1.89 14.12 -0.24
C VAL A 132 2.72 13.80 1.00
N ARG A 133 2.32 14.24 2.19
CA ARG A 133 3.08 14.02 3.43
C ARG A 133 2.69 12.73 4.13
N GLN A 134 1.51 12.19 3.84
CA GLN A 134 1.08 10.91 4.38
C GLN A 134 2.06 9.81 3.95
N LEU A 135 2.56 9.05 4.94
CA LEU A 135 3.40 7.89 4.72
C LEU A 135 2.55 6.64 4.57
N GLY A 136 3.09 5.66 3.86
CA GLY A 136 2.48 4.37 3.62
C GLY A 136 2.98 3.32 4.60
N GLY A 137 2.95 2.07 4.15
CA GLY A 137 3.42 0.93 4.93
C GLY A 137 2.77 -0.36 4.47
N VAL A 138 2.92 -1.39 5.28
CA VAL A 138 2.28 -2.68 5.04
C VAL A 138 1.59 -3.11 6.33
N VAL A 139 0.36 -3.57 6.23
CA VAL A 139 -0.45 -4.00 7.37
C VAL A 139 -1.07 -5.35 7.06
N LEU A 140 -0.88 -6.32 7.94
CA LEU A 140 -1.57 -7.59 7.86
C LEU A 140 -2.83 -7.53 8.74
N LEU A 141 -3.97 -7.83 8.13
CA LEU A 141 -5.25 -7.94 8.80
C LEU A 141 -5.67 -9.40 8.92
N SER A 142 -6.35 -9.75 10.02
CA SER A 142 -7.11 -11.00 10.12
C SER A 142 -8.37 -10.95 9.26
N SER A 143 -9.04 -12.09 9.10
CA SER A 143 -10.40 -12.21 8.54
C SER A 143 -11.42 -11.25 9.20
N ASP A 144 -11.26 -11.02 10.51
CA ASP A 144 -12.09 -10.08 11.28
C ASP A 144 -11.60 -8.61 11.26
N LEU A 145 -10.70 -8.25 10.34
CA LEU A 145 -10.09 -6.93 10.22
C LEU A 145 -9.31 -6.47 11.48
N LYS A 146 -8.75 -7.39 12.27
CA LYS A 146 -7.82 -7.04 13.35
C LYS A 146 -6.41 -6.90 12.80
N VAL A 147 -5.67 -5.90 13.26
CA VAL A 147 -4.26 -5.72 12.87
C VAL A 147 -3.40 -6.79 13.53
N LEU A 148 -2.79 -7.65 12.72
CA LEU A 148 -1.89 -8.73 13.15
C LEU A 148 -0.42 -8.31 13.05
N TYR A 149 -0.08 -7.55 12.00
CA TYR A 149 1.25 -7.00 11.78
C TYR A 149 1.13 -5.61 11.16
N ARG A 150 2.05 -4.71 11.52
CA ARG A 150 2.09 -3.35 10.99
C ARG A 150 3.52 -2.87 10.84
N TYR A 151 3.89 -2.54 9.61
CA TYR A 151 5.09 -1.79 9.28
C TYR A 151 4.68 -0.41 8.77
N ALA A 152 5.01 0.64 9.52
CA ALA A 152 4.82 2.01 9.08
C ALA A 152 6.15 2.60 8.61
N GLN A 153 6.14 3.22 7.43
CA GLN A 153 7.35 3.81 6.87
C GLN A 153 7.81 5.01 7.72
N ARG A 154 9.12 5.17 7.87
CA ARG A 154 9.76 6.32 8.53
C ARG A 154 10.00 7.50 7.57
N ASP A 155 10.15 7.20 6.29
CA ASP A 155 10.37 8.15 5.20
C ASP A 155 9.90 7.55 3.86
N SER A 156 9.95 8.33 2.77
CA SER A 156 9.39 7.88 1.48
C SER A 156 10.10 6.69 0.84
N GLY A 157 11.33 6.34 1.25
CA GLY A 157 12.08 5.19 0.74
C GLY A 157 12.22 4.04 1.72
N ASP A 158 11.62 4.13 2.90
CA ASP A 158 11.62 3.08 3.90
C ASP A 158 10.55 2.04 3.55
N LEU A 159 10.95 0.93 2.94
CA LEU A 159 10.08 -0.20 2.62
C LEU A 159 10.45 -1.40 3.53
N PRO A 160 9.48 -2.22 3.98
CA PRO A 160 9.83 -3.46 4.63
C PRO A 160 10.55 -4.40 3.66
N GLY A 161 11.44 -5.25 4.18
CA GLY A 161 11.99 -6.36 3.42
C GLY A 161 10.95 -7.47 3.24
N ASP A 162 10.99 -8.12 2.08
CA ASP A 162 10.05 -9.18 1.70
C ASP A 162 10.09 -10.34 2.69
N ASP A 163 11.30 -10.69 3.17
CA ASP A 163 11.54 -11.69 4.21
C ASP A 163 10.72 -11.45 5.48
N LYS A 164 10.64 -10.19 5.93
CA LYS A 164 9.86 -9.81 7.12
C LYS A 164 8.37 -9.90 6.88
N VAL A 165 7.91 -9.54 5.69
CA VAL A 165 6.49 -9.62 5.33
C VAL A 165 6.05 -11.07 5.23
N LEU A 166 6.83 -11.92 4.55
CA LEU A 166 6.57 -13.35 4.42
C LEU A 166 6.62 -14.05 5.79
N ALA A 167 7.57 -13.69 6.65
CA ALA A 167 7.63 -14.20 8.02
C ALA A 167 6.36 -13.85 8.82
N ALA A 168 5.87 -12.61 8.71
CA ALA A 168 4.63 -12.19 9.36
C ALA A 168 3.42 -12.97 8.82
N ILE A 169 3.31 -13.16 7.50
CA ILE A 169 2.23 -13.96 6.90
C ILE A 169 2.28 -15.39 7.42
N ASN A 170 3.45 -16.04 7.42
CA ASN A 170 3.58 -17.42 7.91
C ASN A 170 3.31 -17.56 9.41
N GLN A 171 3.55 -16.51 10.20
CA GLN A 171 3.28 -16.51 11.63
C GLN A 171 1.80 -16.35 11.96
N PHE A 172 1.07 -15.51 11.20
CA PHE A 172 -0.27 -15.06 11.59
C PHE A 172 -1.40 -15.55 10.69
N CYS A 173 -1.10 -16.00 9.47
CA CYS A 173 -2.06 -16.58 8.55
C CYS A 173 -1.89 -18.11 8.54
N ASN A 174 -2.85 -18.82 9.14
CA ASN A 174 -2.87 -20.29 9.18
C ASN A 174 -3.39 -20.85 7.85
#